data_AF-A0A4Y8JPG2-F1
#
_entry.id   AF-A0A4Y8JPG2-F1
#
_cell.length_a   1.000
_cell.length_b   1.000
_cell.length_c   1.000
_cell.angle_alpha   90.00
_cell.angle_beta   90.00
_cell.angle_gamma   90.00
#
_symmetry.space_group_name_H-M   'P 1'
#
loop_
_entity.id
_entity.type
_entity.pdbx_description
1 polymer ?
#
loop_
_entity_poly.entity_id
_entity_poly.type
_entity_poly.pdbx_seq_one_letter_code
_entity_poly.pdbx_strand_id
1 'polypeptide(L)'
;MVPLWVRAGALICTAALVLTGCAPDDSISQIRSFLAADSGPDDLLPPGVKDATSDPESSRFVGEKAGVSYFLTKHVDPASGSPGYCLVISNPTEGAASSCASDVNATHLWVSSSETGSARVVVADDVIPDGWTKLGDFLIVNPEK
;
A
#
# COMPACT_ATOMS: atom_id res chain seq x y z
N MET A 1 -13.47 -43.50 -63.65
CA MET A 1 -12.10 -43.06 -63.33
C MET A 1 -12.17 -42.19 -62.07
N VAL A 2 -11.37 -42.52 -61.05
CA VAL A 2 -11.24 -41.85 -59.74
C VAL A 2 -10.00 -40.92 -59.83
N PRO A 3 -9.99 -39.72 -59.21
CA PRO A 3 -9.48 -39.53 -57.82
C PRO A 3 -10.43 -38.62 -57.00
N LEU A 4 -10.85 -38.93 -55.77
CA LEU A 4 -10.14 -39.07 -54.48
C LEU A 4 -9.31 -37.83 -54.09
N TRP A 5 -9.74 -37.12 -53.03
CA TRP A 5 -9.01 -36.32 -52.02
C TRP A 5 -9.82 -35.07 -51.62
N VAL A 6 -9.87 -34.54 -50.40
CA VAL A 6 -9.40 -34.88 -49.04
C VAL A 6 -10.29 -34.03 -48.10
N ARG A 7 -10.75 -34.61 -46.98
CA ARG A 7 -11.36 -33.85 -45.87
C ARG A 7 -10.24 -33.13 -45.12
N ALA A 8 -10.34 -31.81 -44.95
CA ALA A 8 -9.54 -31.07 -43.99
C ALA A 8 -10.49 -30.31 -43.05
N GLY A 9 -10.72 -30.89 -41.87
CA GLY A 9 -11.39 -30.22 -40.76
C GLY A 9 -10.42 -29.22 -40.14
N ALA A 10 -10.77 -27.93 -40.20
CA ALA A 10 -10.06 -26.89 -39.48
C ALA A 10 -10.58 -26.86 -38.04
N LEU A 11 -9.89 -27.59 -37.16
CA LEU A 11 -10.05 -27.51 -35.71
C LEU A 11 -9.23 -26.30 -35.25
N ILE A 12 -9.88 -25.14 -35.16
CA ILE A 12 -9.26 -23.93 -34.61
C ILE A 12 -9.24 -24.09 -33.10
N CYS A 13 -8.11 -24.55 -32.57
CA CYS A 13 -7.78 -24.46 -31.16
C CYS A 13 -7.67 -22.97 -30.78
N THR A 14 -8.77 -22.36 -30.34
CA THR A 14 -8.75 -21.14 -29.54
C THR A 14 -7.99 -21.45 -28.24
N ALA A 15 -6.69 -21.13 -28.24
CA ALA A 15 -5.90 -21.09 -27.03
C ALA A 15 -6.48 -20.00 -26.13
N ALA A 16 -7.23 -20.42 -25.12
CA ALA A 16 -7.61 -19.58 -24.00
C ALA A 16 -6.34 -19.28 -23.19
N LEU A 17 -5.69 -18.15 -23.49
CA LEU A 17 -4.69 -17.52 -22.65
C LEU A 17 -5.40 -16.96 -21.40
N VAL A 18 -5.76 -17.84 -20.47
CA VAL A 18 -6.11 -17.45 -19.11
C VAL A 18 -4.79 -17.28 -18.36
N LEU A 19 -4.15 -16.13 -18.54
CA LEU A 19 -3.11 -15.66 -17.64
C LEU A 19 -3.79 -14.93 -16.46
N THR A 20 -4.57 -15.66 -15.66
CA THR A 20 -4.85 -15.23 -14.29
C THR A 20 -3.65 -15.64 -13.45
N GLY A 21 -2.54 -14.94 -13.62
CA GLY A 21 -1.46 -14.98 -12.65
C GLY A 21 -1.94 -14.26 -11.40
N CYS A 22 -2.48 -15.00 -10.43
CA CYS A 22 -2.49 -14.54 -9.06
C CYS A 22 -1.03 -14.48 -8.60
N ALA A 23 -0.36 -13.34 -8.83
CA ALA A 23 0.81 -13.02 -8.04
C ALA A 23 0.34 -12.96 -6.58
N PRO A 24 1.08 -13.54 -5.63
CA PRO A 24 0.74 -13.36 -4.23
C PRO A 24 0.67 -11.86 -3.95
N ASP A 25 -0.43 -11.45 -3.33
CA ASP A 25 -0.72 -10.12 -2.83
C ASP A 25 0.36 -9.69 -1.82
N ASP A 26 1.53 -9.29 -2.33
CA ASP A 26 2.62 -8.74 -1.54
C ASP A 26 2.26 -7.28 -1.19
N SER A 27 2.26 -6.95 0.10
CA SER A 27 1.91 -5.60 0.60
C SER A 27 2.73 -4.52 -0.07
N ILE A 28 3.98 -4.82 -0.48
CA ILE A 28 4.83 -3.87 -1.22
C ILE A 28 4.19 -3.53 -2.57
N SER A 29 3.66 -4.52 -3.28
CA SER A 29 2.97 -4.33 -4.56
C SER A 29 1.67 -3.54 -4.38
N GLN A 30 0.92 -3.82 -3.29
CA GLN A 30 -0.29 -3.07 -2.95
C GLN A 30 0.02 -1.61 -2.61
N ILE A 31 1.05 -1.36 -1.78
CA ILE A 31 1.55 -0.02 -1.46
C ILE A 31 1.97 0.73 -2.73
N ARG A 32 2.73 0.07 -3.61
CA ARG A 32 3.17 0.67 -4.88
C ARG A 32 1.99 1.02 -5.77
N SER A 33 1.01 0.13 -5.88
CA SER A 33 -0.22 0.37 -6.63
C SER A 33 -1.03 1.52 -6.03
N PHE A 34 -1.12 1.57 -4.70
CA PHE A 34 -1.83 2.60 -3.97
C PHE A 34 -1.22 3.99 -4.20
N LEU A 35 0.11 4.12 -4.10
CA LEU A 35 0.83 5.37 -4.37
C LEU A 35 0.90 5.76 -5.85
N ALA A 36 0.58 4.84 -6.77
CA ALA A 36 0.50 5.10 -8.20
C ALA A 36 -0.89 5.61 -8.63
N ALA A 37 -1.90 5.50 -7.77
CA ALA A 37 -3.24 6.01 -8.05
C ALA A 37 -3.25 7.54 -8.18
N ASP A 38 -4.23 8.06 -8.92
CA ASP A 38 -4.45 9.50 -9.08
C ASP A 38 -4.64 10.17 -7.71
N SER A 39 -4.01 11.34 -7.54
CA SER A 39 -4.13 12.11 -6.30
C SER A 39 -5.49 12.79 -6.18
N GLY A 40 -6.07 12.75 -5.00
CA GLY A 40 -7.28 13.49 -4.62
C GLY A 40 -7.00 14.68 -3.69
N PRO A 41 -8.04 15.48 -3.38
CA PRO A 41 -7.92 16.63 -2.47
C PRO A 41 -7.59 16.23 -1.01
N ASP A 42 -7.96 15.01 -0.61
CA ASP A 42 -7.74 14.49 0.75
C ASP A 42 -6.30 13.98 0.96
N ASP A 43 -5.51 13.86 -0.10
CA ASP A 43 -4.14 13.33 -0.06
C ASP A 43 -3.11 14.30 0.53
N LEU A 44 -3.52 15.53 0.82
CA LEU A 44 -2.65 16.56 1.36
C LEU A 44 -2.28 16.25 2.81
N LEU A 45 -0.98 16.16 3.08
CA LEU A 45 -0.50 16.02 4.46
C LEU A 45 -0.92 17.24 5.30
N PRO A 46 -1.39 17.02 6.54
CA PRO A 46 -1.68 18.12 7.44
C PRO A 46 -0.41 18.89 7.81
N PRO A 47 -0.53 20.21 8.08
CA PRO A 47 0.61 21.02 8.46
C PRO A 47 1.21 20.52 9.78
N GLY A 48 2.54 20.46 9.86
CA GLY A 48 3.26 20.08 11.09
C GLY A 48 3.87 18.67 11.09
N VAL A 49 3.67 17.88 10.03
CA VAL A 49 4.45 16.65 9.79
C VAL A 49 5.91 17.05 9.55
N LYS A 50 6.77 16.79 10.54
CA LYS A 50 8.22 17.05 10.46
C LYS A 50 8.94 15.77 10.05
N ASP A 51 8.78 15.38 8.80
CA ASP A 51 9.60 14.32 8.22
C ASP A 51 10.35 14.88 7.01
N ALA A 52 11.63 15.14 7.21
CA ALA A 52 12.50 15.71 6.17
C ALA A 52 12.79 14.72 5.03
N THR A 53 12.43 13.44 5.18
CA THR A 53 12.70 12.39 4.20
C THR A 53 11.48 12.00 3.38
N SER A 54 10.27 12.22 3.91
CA SER A 54 9.02 12.03 3.18
C SER A 54 8.91 12.98 1.98
N ASP A 55 8.32 12.49 0.88
CA ASP A 55 7.91 13.30 -0.27
C ASP A 55 6.42 13.69 -0.10
N PRO A 56 6.10 14.93 0.31
CA PRO A 56 4.73 15.33 0.59
C PRO A 56 3.81 15.32 -0.64
N GLU A 57 4.37 15.53 -1.84
CA GLU A 57 3.60 15.55 -3.08
C GLU A 57 3.15 14.13 -3.48
N SER A 58 3.88 13.12 -3.03
CA SER A 58 3.54 11.71 -3.22
C SER A 58 2.54 11.17 -2.21
N SER A 59 2.11 11.99 -1.24
CA SER A 59 1.21 11.56 -0.18
C SER A 59 -0.11 11.01 -0.72
N ARG A 60 -0.61 9.96 -0.08
CA ARG A 60 -1.92 9.37 -0.31
C ARG A 60 -2.62 9.10 1.01
N PHE A 61 -3.87 9.51 1.12
CA PHE A 61 -4.72 9.29 2.28
C PHE A 61 -5.27 7.87 2.27
N VAL A 62 -4.90 7.08 3.29
CA VAL A 62 -5.33 5.69 3.45
C VAL A 62 -6.71 5.63 4.09
N GLY A 63 -6.99 6.53 5.03
CA GLY A 63 -8.26 6.62 5.73
C GLY A 63 -8.14 7.28 7.10
N GLU A 64 -9.25 7.34 7.82
CA GLU A 64 -9.33 7.91 9.16
C GLU A 64 -9.94 6.91 10.15
N LYS A 65 -9.44 6.91 11.39
CA LYS A 65 -10.05 6.20 12.51
C LYS A 65 -9.94 7.03 13.78
N ALA A 66 -11.09 7.26 14.43
CA ALA A 66 -11.18 7.97 15.71
C ALA A 66 -10.50 9.36 15.69
N GLY A 67 -10.63 10.11 14.59
CA GLY A 67 -10.01 11.44 14.44
C GLY A 67 -8.51 11.41 14.08
N VAL A 68 -7.91 10.23 13.95
CA VAL A 68 -6.54 10.05 13.45
C VAL A 68 -6.61 9.74 11.95
N SER A 69 -5.93 10.56 11.16
CA SER A 69 -5.75 10.39 9.72
C SER A 69 -4.45 9.62 9.44
N TYR A 70 -4.52 8.68 8.50
CA TYR A 70 -3.42 7.80 8.13
C TYR A 70 -3.04 8.06 6.66
N PHE A 71 -1.77 8.36 6.42
CA PHE A 71 -1.23 8.65 5.10
C PHE A 71 -0.03 7.78 4.80
N LEU A 72 0.19 7.54 3.51
CA LEU A 72 1.40 6.91 3.01
C LEU A 72 2.08 7.84 2.03
N THR A 73 3.40 7.96 2.10
CA THR A 73 4.20 8.75 1.17
C THR A 73 5.35 7.92 0.64
N LYS A 74 5.90 8.31 -0.51
CA LYS A 74 7.24 7.89 -0.91
C LYS A 74 8.28 8.56 -0.02
N HIS A 75 9.45 7.94 0.08
CA HIS A 75 10.66 8.56 0.61
C HIS A 75 11.90 8.02 -0.10
N VAL A 76 13.00 8.73 0.07
CA VAL A 76 14.32 8.24 -0.33
C VAL A 76 15.19 8.23 0.92
N ASP A 77 15.72 7.06 1.27
CA ASP A 77 16.59 6.90 2.43
C ASP A 77 17.81 7.81 2.25
N PRO A 78 18.05 8.80 3.15
CA PRO A 78 19.14 9.75 2.97
C PRO A 78 20.52 9.12 3.16
N ALA A 79 20.63 7.98 3.84
CA ALA A 79 21.88 7.27 4.06
C ALA A 79 22.23 6.35 2.89
N SER A 80 21.24 5.67 2.30
CA SER A 80 21.47 4.68 1.23
C SER A 80 21.07 5.14 -0.17
N GLY A 81 20.26 6.19 -0.29
CA GLY A 81 19.63 6.62 -1.54
C GLY A 81 18.55 5.66 -2.05
N SER A 82 18.17 4.65 -1.25
CA SER A 82 17.20 3.63 -1.66
C SER A 82 15.77 4.17 -1.57
N PRO A 83 14.88 3.80 -2.50
CA PRO A 83 13.48 4.17 -2.42
C PRO A 83 12.81 3.47 -1.23
N GLY A 84 11.78 4.10 -0.69
CA GLY A 84 10.96 3.52 0.37
C GLY A 84 9.64 4.24 0.56
N TYR A 85 9.00 3.95 1.69
CA TYR A 85 7.70 4.50 2.07
C TYR A 85 7.70 5.01 3.50
N CYS A 86 7.01 6.13 3.73
CA CYS A 86 6.73 6.63 5.07
C CYS A 86 5.25 6.46 5.37
N LEU A 87 4.96 5.99 6.58
CA LEU A 87 3.64 5.95 7.17
C LEU A 87 3.53 7.15 8.11
N VAL A 88 2.53 7.99 7.86
CA VAL A 88 2.27 9.20 8.64
C VAL A 88 0.92 9.05 9.32
N ILE A 89 0.90 9.29 10.63
CA ILE A 89 -0.31 9.39 11.43
C ILE A 89 -0.46 10.81 11.95
N SER A 90 -1.66 11.36 11.87
CA SER A 90 -1.91 12.72 12.31
C SER A 90 -3.28 12.87 12.96
N ASN A 91 -3.28 13.53 14.11
CA ASN A 91 -4.46 14.05 14.76
C ASN A 91 -4.35 15.59 14.82
N PRO A 92 -5.34 16.36 14.35
CA PRO A 92 -5.28 17.82 14.34
C PRO A 92 -5.11 18.45 15.73
N THR A 93 -5.51 17.75 16.79
CA THR A 93 -5.43 18.24 18.18
C THR A 93 -4.17 17.77 18.90
N GLU A 94 -3.69 16.57 18.58
CA GLU A 94 -2.66 15.88 19.37
C GLU A 94 -1.29 15.87 18.68
N GLY A 95 -1.23 16.05 17.35
CA GLY A 95 0.01 16.19 16.58
C GLY A 95 0.14 15.19 15.44
N ALA A 96 1.37 14.94 15.00
CA ALA A 96 1.66 13.98 13.95
C ALA A 96 2.94 13.18 14.25
N ALA A 97 2.95 11.92 13.85
CA ALA A 97 4.10 11.04 13.90
C ALA A 97 4.31 10.37 12.54
N SER A 98 5.55 10.03 12.25
CA SER A 98 5.93 9.38 11.00
C SER A 98 7.01 8.33 11.25
N SER A 99 7.03 7.32 10.40
CA SER A 99 8.07 6.30 10.37
C SER A 99 8.28 5.89 8.92
N CYS A 100 9.53 5.64 8.54
CA CYS A 100 9.91 5.34 7.17
C CYS A 100 10.72 4.05 7.12
N ALA A 101 10.54 3.28 6.04
CA ALA A 101 11.30 2.08 5.77
C ALA A 101 11.66 2.04 4.29
N SER A 102 12.81 1.45 3.95
CA SER A 102 13.12 1.11 2.55
C SER A 102 12.06 0.17 1.98
N ASP A 103 11.93 0.14 0.65
CA ASP A 103 10.97 -0.69 -0.05
C ASP A 103 11.04 -2.18 0.35
N VAL A 104 12.24 -2.74 0.50
CA VAL A 104 12.49 -4.11 0.95
C VAL A 104 12.03 -4.39 2.38
N ASN A 105 11.80 -3.35 3.18
CA ASN A 105 11.37 -3.45 4.57
C ASN A 105 9.97 -2.84 4.79
N ALA A 106 9.23 -2.52 3.73
CA ALA A 106 7.94 -1.84 3.85
C ALA A 106 6.90 -2.66 4.61
N THR A 107 7.00 -3.99 4.60
CA THR A 107 6.16 -4.89 5.40
C THR A 107 6.42 -4.78 6.91
N HIS A 108 7.55 -4.20 7.31
CA HIS A 108 7.90 -3.93 8.72
C HIS A 108 7.60 -2.48 9.12
N LEU A 109 6.96 -1.70 8.25
CA LEU A 109 6.65 -0.30 8.50
C LEU A 109 5.63 -0.20 9.64
N TRP A 110 6.05 0.48 10.70
CA TRP A 110 5.30 0.67 11.93
C TRP A 110 5.55 2.09 12.46
N VAL A 111 4.50 2.74 12.94
CA VAL A 111 4.57 4.00 13.66
C VAL A 111 3.73 3.89 14.93
N SER A 112 4.21 4.48 16.01
CA SER A 112 3.50 4.56 17.29
C SER A 112 3.86 5.86 18.00
N SER A 113 2.85 6.54 18.52
CA SER A 113 2.97 7.77 19.29
C SER A 113 1.89 7.78 20.36
N SER A 114 2.23 8.27 21.56
CA SER A 114 1.30 8.39 22.68
C SER A 114 0.10 9.29 22.38
N GLU A 115 0.25 10.19 21.41
CA GLU A 115 -0.71 11.21 21.01
C GLU A 115 -1.58 10.78 19.83
N THR A 116 -1.17 9.81 19.02
CA THR A 116 -1.86 9.48 17.75
C THR A 116 -2.14 7.99 17.58
N GLY A 117 -1.77 7.19 18.60
CA GLY A 117 -1.88 5.76 18.59
C GLY A 117 -0.82 5.10 17.71
N SER A 118 -1.18 3.96 17.13
CA SER A 118 -0.26 3.10 16.41
C SER A 118 -0.83 2.61 15.07
N ALA A 119 0.04 2.41 14.09
CA ALA A 119 -0.31 1.84 12.79
C ALA A 119 0.81 0.95 12.24
N ARG A 120 0.44 -0.12 11.54
CA ARG A 120 1.40 -1.05 10.93
C ARG A 120 0.93 -1.55 9.57
N VAL A 121 1.89 -1.73 8.67
CA VAL A 121 1.67 -2.46 7.41
C VAL A 121 1.60 -3.96 7.69
N VAL A 122 0.60 -4.62 7.12
CA VAL A 122 0.36 -6.06 7.25
C VAL A 122 0.39 -6.74 5.90
N VAL A 123 0.75 -8.02 5.90
CA VAL A 123 0.56 -8.92 4.76
C VAL A 123 -0.80 -9.60 4.82
N ALA A 124 -1.34 -10.05 3.69
CA ALA A 124 -2.73 -10.49 3.57
C ALA A 124 -3.16 -11.56 4.59
N ASP A 125 -2.24 -12.44 4.99
CA ASP A 125 -2.48 -13.54 5.93
C ASP A 125 -2.20 -13.20 7.41
N ASP A 126 -1.87 -11.94 7.72
CA ASP A 126 -1.59 -11.52 9.09
C ASP A 126 -2.85 -11.60 9.97
N VAL A 127 -2.69 -12.20 11.15
CA VAL A 127 -3.72 -12.15 12.20
C VAL A 127 -3.78 -10.73 12.76
N ILE A 128 -4.97 -10.11 12.66
CA ILE A 128 -5.26 -8.80 13.25
C ILE A 128 -5.41 -8.98 14.76
N PRO A 129 -4.56 -8.35 15.59
CA PRO A 129 -4.67 -8.48 17.04
C PRO A 129 -5.92 -7.79 17.60
N ASP A 130 -6.37 -8.19 18.78
CA ASP A 130 -7.49 -7.53 19.47
C ASP A 130 -7.22 -6.03 19.67
N GLY A 131 -8.26 -5.22 19.43
CA GLY A 131 -8.17 -3.75 19.48
C GLY A 131 -7.59 -3.09 18.22
N TRP A 132 -7.16 -3.87 17.23
CA TRP A 132 -6.71 -3.35 15.93
C TRP A 132 -7.84 -3.42 14.91
N THR A 133 -7.85 -2.46 13.99
CA THR A 133 -8.81 -2.41 12.87
C THR A 133 -8.06 -2.37 11.55
N LYS A 134 -8.52 -3.15 10.55
CA LYS A 134 -7.99 -3.06 9.19
C LYS A 134 -8.46 -1.76 8.53
N LEU A 135 -7.53 -1.03 7.92
CA LEU A 135 -7.77 0.19 7.16
C LEU A 135 -7.17 0.02 5.75
N GLY A 136 -8.02 -0.02 4.73
CA GLY A 136 -7.58 -0.41 3.39
C GLY A 136 -7.11 -1.87 3.31
N ASP A 137 -6.23 -2.17 2.36
CA ASP A 137 -5.82 -3.55 2.07
C ASP A 137 -4.58 -4.00 2.86
N PHE A 138 -3.70 -3.06 3.21
CA PHE A 138 -2.35 -3.33 3.72
C PHE A 138 -2.06 -2.70 5.09
N LEU A 139 -3.02 -1.99 5.72
CA LEU A 139 -2.77 -1.30 6.99
C LEU A 139 -3.72 -1.82 8.09
N ILE A 140 -3.18 -1.98 9.30
CA ILE A 140 -3.98 -2.06 10.52
C ILE A 140 -3.63 -0.89 11.43
N VAL A 141 -4.63 -0.41 12.16
CA VAL A 141 -4.53 0.78 13.00
C VAL A 141 -5.11 0.52 14.38
N ASN A 142 -4.55 1.20 15.38
CA ASN A 142 -5.05 1.23 16.73
C ASN A 142 -4.83 2.63 17.33
N PRO A 143 -5.85 3.51 17.30
CA PRO A 143 -5.71 4.89 17.79
C PRO A 143 -5.62 4.98 19.32
N GLU A 144 -5.93 3.92 20.07
CA GLU A 144 -5.96 3.93 21.54
C GLU A 144 -4.62 3.49 22.18
N LYS A 145 -3.58 3.22 21.38
CA LYS A 145 -2.44 2.40 21.80
C LYS A 145 -1.06 2.97 21.50
#